data_AF-A0A5Q4EDJ3-F1
#
_entry.id   AF-A0A5Q4EDJ3-F1
#
_cell.length_a   1.000
_cell.length_b   1.000
_cell.length_c   1.000
_cell.angle_alpha   90.00
_cell.angle_beta   90.00
_cell.angle_gamma   90.00
#
_symmetry.space_group_name_H-M   'P 1'
#
loop_
_entity.id
_entity.type
_entity.pdbx_description
1 polymer ?
#
loop_
_entity_poly.entity_id
_entity_poly.type
_entity_poly.pdbx_seq_one_letter_code
_entity_poly.pdbx_strand_id
1 'polypeptide(L)'
;MHVLKLDRSKSGQPTPARPLSATVVELDRVNRWTVYHRLQELNMVCECSCDRPLTVAINTPAAALLVWSVVRVVTAPKQSLSDHLEHCWQQRSPR
;
A
#
# COMPACT_ATOMS: atom_id res chain seq x y z
N MET A 1 -38.55 28.30 3.20
CA MET A 1 -37.22 28.09 3.80
C MET A 1 -36.26 27.63 2.71
N HIS A 2 -35.54 28.52 2.02
CA HIS A 2 -34.35 28.12 1.24
C HIS A 2 -33.43 29.34 1.10
N VAL A 3 -32.39 29.34 1.92
CA VAL A 3 -31.24 30.24 1.95
C VAL A 3 -30.11 29.33 2.49
N LEU A 4 -28.89 29.21 1.98
CA LEU A 4 -28.00 30.13 1.26
C LEU A 4 -27.04 29.35 0.34
N LYS A 5 -26.56 30.08 -0.68
CA LYS A 5 -25.42 29.79 -1.55
C LYS A 5 -24.17 29.32 -0.79
N LEU A 6 -23.34 28.52 -1.46
CA LEU A 6 -21.90 28.83 -1.55
C LEU A 6 -21.33 28.34 -2.88
N ASP A 7 -21.29 29.26 -3.84
CA ASP A 7 -20.31 29.25 -4.92
C ASP A 7 -18.90 29.17 -4.33
N ARG A 8 -18.10 28.17 -4.72
CA ARG A 8 -16.64 28.26 -4.60
C ARG A 8 -15.99 27.76 -5.88
N SER A 9 -15.74 28.73 -6.74
CA SER A 9 -14.61 28.89 -7.66
C SER A 9 -13.83 27.63 -8.05
N LYS A 10 -14.01 27.30 -9.32
CA LYS A 10 -12.99 26.71 -10.18
C LYS A 10 -11.78 27.66 -10.25
N SER A 11 -10.66 27.31 -9.62
CA SER A 11 -9.36 27.90 -9.96
C SER A 11 -8.20 26.97 -9.59
N GLY A 12 -7.55 26.42 -10.62
CA GLY A 12 -6.14 26.06 -10.64
C GLY A 12 -5.68 24.92 -9.73
N GLN A 13 -5.96 23.68 -10.09
CA GLN A 13 -5.14 22.57 -9.62
C GLN A 13 -4.01 22.37 -10.64
N PRO A 14 -2.72 22.54 -10.28
CA PRO A 14 -1.64 22.05 -11.12
C PRO A 14 -1.82 20.53 -11.17
N THR A 15 -1.89 19.97 -12.37
CA THR A 15 -1.98 18.52 -12.58
C THR A 15 -0.85 17.85 -11.79
N PRO A 16 -1.11 17.12 -10.69
CA PRO A 16 -0.10 16.20 -10.21
C PRO A 16 -0.01 15.11 -11.28
N ALA A 17 1.20 14.86 -11.78
CA ALA A 17 1.48 13.84 -12.77
C ALA A 17 0.62 12.60 -12.47
N ARG A 18 -0.23 12.24 -13.44
CA ARG A 18 -1.16 11.11 -13.34
C ARG A 18 -0.39 9.91 -12.78
N PRO A 19 -0.74 9.34 -11.61
CA PRO A 19 -0.08 8.12 -11.15
C PRO A 19 -0.32 7.08 -12.25
N LEU A 20 0.76 6.66 -12.89
CA LEU A 20 0.72 5.97 -14.18
C LEU A 20 0.12 4.56 -14.09
N SER A 21 -0.08 4.04 -12.87
CA SER A 21 -0.84 2.82 -12.62
C SER A 21 -1.24 2.72 -11.16
N ALA A 22 -2.54 2.92 -10.88
CA ALA A 22 -3.13 2.53 -9.61
C ALA A 22 -3.32 1.00 -9.65
N THR A 23 -2.68 0.29 -8.73
CA THR A 23 -2.76 -1.17 -8.61
C THR A 23 -3.67 -1.53 -7.46
N VAL A 24 -4.63 -2.41 -7.73
CA VAL A 24 -5.55 -2.95 -6.73
C VAL A 24 -4.92 -4.20 -6.11
N VAL A 25 -4.87 -4.24 -4.79
CA VAL A 25 -4.36 -5.37 -4.00
C VAL A 25 -5.53 -6.01 -3.26
N GLU A 26 -5.93 -7.20 -3.72
CA GLU A 26 -6.99 -8.00 -3.11
C GLU A 26 -6.46 -8.74 -1.88
N LEU A 27 -7.04 -8.46 -0.71
CA LEU A 27 -6.65 -8.99 0.60
C LEU A 27 -7.90 -9.24 1.44
N ASP A 28 -7.82 -10.14 2.43
CA ASP A 28 -8.88 -10.24 3.44
C ASP A 28 -8.99 -8.95 4.28
N ARG A 29 -10.13 -8.78 4.95
CA ARG A 29 -10.44 -7.55 5.70
C ARG A 29 -9.39 -7.18 6.76
N VAL A 30 -8.75 -8.15 7.40
CA VAL A 30 -7.80 -7.90 8.49
C VAL A 30 -6.42 -7.56 7.92
N ASN A 31 -5.93 -8.35 6.97
CA ASN A 31 -4.64 -8.10 6.33
C ASN A 31 -4.64 -6.80 5.52
N ARG A 32 -5.78 -6.40 4.95
CA ARG A 32 -5.94 -5.13 4.24
C ARG A 32 -5.53 -3.92 5.07
N TRP A 33 -5.97 -3.86 6.34
CA TRP A 33 -5.61 -2.76 7.25
C TRP A 33 -4.13 -2.77 7.64
N THR A 34 -3.59 -3.96 7.91
CA THR A 34 -2.17 -4.11 8.28
C THR A 34 -1.26 -3.70 7.12
N VAL A 35 -1.56 -4.14 5.89
CA VAL A 35 -0.78 -3.76 4.69
C VAL A 35 -0.88 -2.25 4.45
N TYR A 36 -2.08 -1.66 4.55
CA TYR A 36 -2.27 -0.22 4.40
C TYR A 36 -1.38 0.59 5.35
N HIS A 37 -1.41 0.27 6.65
CA HIS A 37 -0.58 0.97 7.63
C HIS A 37 0.91 0.83 7.34
N ARG A 38 1.39 -0.38 6.99
CA ARG A 38 2.80 -0.59 6.64
C ARG A 38 3.24 0.19 5.40
N LEU A 39 2.38 0.28 4.39
CA LEU A 39 2.67 1.07 3.20
C LEU A 39 2.70 2.57 3.51
N GLN A 40 1.81 3.07 4.37
CA GLN A 40 1.86 4.46 4.83
C GLN A 40 3.15 4.77 5.60
N GLU A 41 3.60 3.89 6.49
CA GLU A 41 4.88 4.04 7.21
C GLU A 41 6.08 4.14 6.26
N LEU A 42 5.98 3.51 5.08
CA LEU A 42 7.00 3.53 4.03
C LEU A 42 6.82 4.70 3.04
N ASN A 43 5.97 5.68 3.38
CA ASN A 43 5.63 6.86 2.57
C ASN A 43 5.06 6.54 1.18
N MET A 44 4.34 5.42 1.05
CA MET A 44 3.68 5.04 -0.20
C MET A 44 2.31 5.71 -0.34
N VAL A 45 2.03 6.23 -1.53
CA VAL A 45 0.72 6.77 -1.87
C VAL A 45 -0.26 5.60 -2.05
N CYS A 46 -1.14 5.41 -1.07
CA CYS A 46 -2.14 4.35 -1.05
C CYS A 46 -3.46 4.82 -0.44
N GLU A 47 -4.56 4.22 -0.89
CA GLU A 47 -5.91 4.51 -0.45
C GLU A 47 -6.61 3.22 -0.03
N CYS A 48 -7.24 3.24 1.14
CA CYS A 48 -8.06 2.14 1.65
C CYS A 48 -9.39 2.70 2.18
N SER A 49 -10.49 2.02 1.91
CA SER A 49 -11.81 2.37 2.44
C SER A 49 -12.56 1.11 2.90
N CYS A 50 -13.52 1.25 3.82
CA CYS A 50 -14.19 0.12 4.47
C CYS A 50 -14.75 -0.94 3.50
N ASP A 51 -15.18 -0.52 2.31
CA ASP A 51 -15.80 -1.37 1.29
C ASP A 51 -15.04 -1.38 -0.05
N ARG A 52 -13.81 -0.85 -0.08
CA ARG A 52 -12.98 -0.84 -1.29
C ARG A 52 -11.68 -1.62 -1.06
N PRO A 53 -11.18 -2.31 -2.09
CA PRO A 53 -9.87 -2.94 -2.01
C PRO A 53 -8.78 -1.87 -1.86
N LEU A 54 -7.63 -2.28 -1.32
CA LEU A 54 -6.48 -1.40 -1.15
C LEU A 54 -5.94 -1.01 -2.52
N THR A 55 -5.83 0.29 -2.79
CA THR A 55 -5.28 0.81 -4.04
C THR A 55 -3.96 1.49 -3.76
N VAL A 56 -2.91 1.14 -4.51
CA VAL A 56 -1.55 1.70 -4.34
C VAL A 56 -1.07 2.26 -5.66
N ALA A 57 -0.49 3.47 -5.64
CA ALA A 57 0.15 4.04 -6.82
C ALA A 57 1.55 3.45 -6.98
N ILE A 58 1.75 2.63 -8.01
CA ILE A 58 3.05 2.04 -8.31
C ILE A 58 3.65 2.78 -9.51
N ASN A 59 4.65 3.62 -9.24
CA ASN A 59 5.31 4.45 -10.25
C ASN A 59 6.70 3.94 -10.63
N THR A 60 7.28 3.02 -9.84
CA THR A 60 8.63 2.49 -10.05
C THR A 60 8.67 0.98 -9.77
N PRO A 61 9.63 0.25 -10.36
CA PRO A 61 9.84 -1.17 -10.04
C PRO A 61 10.15 -1.40 -8.56
N ALA A 62 10.89 -0.48 -7.93
CA ALA A 62 11.17 -0.54 -6.50
C ALA A 62 9.89 -0.43 -5.66
N ALA A 63 8.97 0.46 -6.04
CA ALA A 63 7.66 0.57 -5.40
C ALA A 63 6.87 -0.74 -5.54
N ALA A 64 6.93 -1.40 -6.71
CA ALA A 64 6.29 -2.68 -6.93
C ALA A 64 6.86 -3.79 -6.03
N LEU A 65 8.20 -3.88 -5.93
CA LEU A 65 8.87 -4.83 -5.05
C LEU A 65 8.50 -4.59 -3.58
N LEU A 66 8.46 -3.33 -3.15
CA LEU A 66 8.14 -2.98 -1.78
C LEU A 66 6.70 -3.37 -1.42
N VAL A 67 5.72 -3.07 -2.30
CA VAL A 67 4.33 -3.52 -2.12
C VAL A 67 4.26 -5.03 -2.02
N TRP A 68 4.91 -5.75 -2.94
CA TRP A 68 4.95 -7.21 -2.93
C TRP A 68 5.56 -7.77 -1.66
N SER A 69 6.64 -7.17 -1.17
CA SER A 69 7.31 -7.60 0.07
C SER A 69 6.39 -7.41 1.28
N VAL A 70 5.73 -6.25 1.40
CA VAL A 70 4.81 -5.96 2.51
C VAL A 70 3.62 -6.92 2.48
N VAL A 71 3.01 -7.12 1.32
CA VAL A 71 1.88 -8.06 1.16
C VAL A 71 2.32 -9.45 1.59
N ARG A 72 3.45 -9.94 1.07
CA ARG A 72 3.96 -11.27 1.38
C ARG A 72 4.23 -11.46 2.87
N VAL A 73 4.83 -10.48 3.55
CA VAL A 73 5.12 -10.56 5.00
C VAL A 73 3.83 -10.60 5.82
N VAL A 74 2.81 -9.86 5.42
CA VAL A 74 1.53 -9.80 6.17
C VAL A 74 0.66 -11.02 5.91
N THR A 75 0.63 -11.52 4.67
CA THR A 75 -0.22 -12.67 4.31
C THR A 75 0.43 -14.02 4.56
N ALA A 76 1.76 -14.08 4.70
CA ALA A 76 2.45 -15.33 4.99
C ALA A 76 2.06 -15.86 6.38
N PRO A 77 1.93 -17.20 6.53
CA PRO A 77 1.81 -17.81 7.85
C PRO A 77 3.00 -17.39 8.72
N LYS A 78 2.75 -17.10 10.01
CA LYS A 78 3.78 -16.66 10.95
C LYS A 78 5.02 -17.57 10.97
N GLN A 79 4.82 -18.89 10.84
CA GLN A 79 5.92 -19.85 10.80
C GLN A 79 6.78 -19.69 9.53
N SER A 80 6.16 -19.48 8.38
CA SER A 80 6.88 -19.33 7.10
C SER A 80 7.76 -18.07 7.05
N LEU A 81 7.37 -17.00 7.75
CA LEU A 81 8.21 -15.80 7.86
C LEU A 81 9.44 -16.06 8.76
N SER A 82 9.25 -16.75 9.89
CA SER A 82 10.36 -17.17 10.76
C SER A 82 11.32 -18.11 10.04
N ASP A 83 10.79 -19.11 9.31
CA ASP A 83 11.60 -20.04 8.51
C ASP A 83 12.40 -19.30 7.43
N HIS A 84 11.81 -18.28 6.81
CA HIS A 84 12.50 -17.46 5.81
C HIS A 84 13.63 -16.63 6.42
N LEU A 85 13.40 -16.03 7.58
CA LEU A 85 14.44 -15.30 8.31
C LEU A 85 15.56 -16.22 8.78
N GLU A 86 15.21 -17.39 9.31
CA GLU A 86 16.16 -18.43 9.73
C GLU A 86 17.02 -18.91 8.55
N HIS A 87 16.40 -19.12 7.39
CA HIS A 87 17.11 -19.52 6.18
C HIS A 87 18.07 -18.42 5.69
N CYS A 88 17.64 -17.16 5.68
CA CYS A 88 18.50 -16.02 5.37
C CYS A 88 19.69 -15.90 6.36
N TRP A 89 19.44 -16.20 7.63
CA TRP A 89 20.47 -16.19 8.67
C TRP A 89 21.50 -17.30 8.46
N GLN A 90 21.04 -18.52 8.17
CA GLN A 90 21.91 -19.68 7.89
C GLN A 90 22.76 -19.47 6.63
N GLN A 91 22.24 -18.80 5.61
CA GLN A 91 23.01 -18.46 4.40
C GLN A 91 24.07 -17.39 4.65
N ARG A 92 23.84 -16.48 5.61
CA ARG A 92 24.73 -15.37 5.92
C ARG A 92 25.83 -15.72 6.92
N SER A 93 25.70 -16.83 7.66
CA SER A 93 26.78 -17.33 8.50
C SER A 93 27.76 -18.14 7.64
N PRO A 94 28.96 -17.64 7.32
CA PRO A 94 30.02 -18.54 6.87
C PRO A 94 30.30 -19.51 8.02
N ARG A 95 30.27 -20.82 7.74
CA ARG A 95 30.86 -21.80 8.64
C ARG A 95 32.37 -21.61 8.72
#